data_AF-A0A8J5MFF5-F1
#
_entry.id   AF-A0A8J5MFF5-F1
#
_cell.length_a   1.000
_cell.length_b   1.000
_cell.length_c   1.000
_cell.angle_alpha   90.00
_cell.angle_beta   90.00
_cell.angle_gamma   90.00
#
_symmetry.space_group_name_H-M   'P 1'
#
loop_
_entity.id
_entity.type
_entity.pdbx_description
1 polymer ?
#
loop_
_entity_poly.entity_id
_entity_poly.type
_entity_poly.pdbx_seq_one_letter_code
_entity_poly.pdbx_strand_id
1 'polypeptide(L)'
;MTSEFAADLTVFCKGRKRTVAHRNHDAGVKLTEGKEPLSVSILRSLCATLLKHNDEEFVFADTSLLMSWNLMCRAGNTTSIHSTHISWDGDALVVL
;
A
#
# COMPACT_ATOMS: atom_id res chain seq x y z
N MET A 1 -3.55 -15.47 35.57
CA MET A 1 -3.64 -14.07 35.10
C MET A 1 -5.11 -13.74 34.95
N THR A 2 -5.62 -12.73 35.66
CA THR A 2 -7.05 -12.39 35.61
C THR A 2 -7.36 -11.59 34.35
N SER A 3 -8.59 -11.71 33.84
CA SER A 3 -9.05 -10.97 32.65
C SER A 3 -8.99 -9.45 32.84
N GLU A 4 -9.27 -8.99 34.07
CA GLU A 4 -9.22 -7.59 34.48
C GLU A 4 -7.80 -7.02 34.37
N PHE A 5 -6.80 -7.72 34.89
CA PHE A 5 -5.39 -7.30 34.79
C PHE A 5 -4.92 -7.20 33.32
N ALA A 6 -5.37 -8.12 32.45
CA ALA A 6 -5.03 -8.08 31.03
C ALA A 6 -5.67 -6.88 30.30
N ALA A 7 -6.90 -6.52 30.69
CA ALA A 7 -7.58 -5.34 30.17
C ALA A 7 -6.88 -4.04 30.60
N ASP A 8 -6.52 -3.93 31.88
CA ASP A 8 -5.78 -2.78 32.43
C ASP A 8 -4.42 -2.61 31.77
N LEU A 9 -3.69 -3.71 31.58
CA LEU A 9 -2.40 -3.71 30.89
C LEU A 9 -2.54 -3.24 29.43
N THR A 10 -3.64 -3.61 28.77
CA THR A 10 -3.94 -3.16 27.39
C THR A 10 -4.19 -1.65 27.35
N VAL A 11 -4.99 -1.12 28.28
CA VAL A 11 -5.27 0.32 28.41
C VAL A 11 -3.97 1.08 28.69
N PHE A 12 -3.16 0.60 29.62
CA PHE A 12 -1.85 1.18 29.95
C PHE A 12 -0.92 1.22 28.74
N CYS A 13 -0.79 0.10 28.01
CA CYS A 13 0.05 0.03 26.81
C CYS A 13 -0.44 0.99 25.71
N LYS A 14 -1.75 1.12 25.50
CA LYS A 14 -2.33 2.08 24.55
C LYS A 14 -2.05 3.53 24.98
N GLY A 15 -2.20 3.83 26.26
CA GLY A 15 -1.88 5.15 26.83
C GLY A 15 -0.41 5.53 26.59
N ARG A 16 0.51 4.59 26.85
CA ARG A 16 1.94 4.80 26.61
C ARG A 16 2.27 5.06 25.14
N LYS A 17 1.65 4.32 24.21
CA LYS A 17 1.80 4.57 22.76
C LYS A 17 1.33 5.97 22.38
N ARG A 18 0.21 6.45 22.93
CA ARG A 18 -0.31 7.81 22.70
C ARG A 18 0.65 8.89 23.22
N THR A 19 1.21 8.71 24.42
CA THR A 19 2.19 9.67 24.97
C THR A 19 3.45 9.75 24.13
N VAL A 20 3.95 8.61 23.62
CA VAL A 20 5.12 8.58 22.72
C VAL A 20 4.79 9.28 21.40
N ALA A 21 3.63 9.01 20.80
CA ALA A 21 3.20 9.68 19.59
C ALA A 21 3.10 11.21 19.78
N HIS A 22 2.53 11.68 20.90
CA HIS A 22 2.46 13.13 21.17
C HIS A 22 3.85 13.77 21.32
N ARG A 23 4.78 13.10 22.01
CA ARG A 23 6.16 13.59 22.14
C ARG A 23 6.86 13.66 20.78
N ASN A 24 6.66 12.65 19.93
CA ASN A 24 7.21 12.64 18.58
C ASN A 24 6.63 13.78 17.72
N HIS A 25 5.33 14.08 17.89
CA HIS A 25 4.66 15.18 17.20
C HIS A 25 5.29 16.51 17.57
N ASP A 26 5.41 16.77 18.87
CA ASP A 26 5.93 18.03 19.40
C ASP A 26 7.43 18.21 19.07
N ALA A 27 8.17 17.10 18.94
CA ALA A 27 9.55 17.09 18.48
C ALA A 27 9.71 17.23 16.95
N GLY A 28 8.60 17.36 16.20
CA GLY A 28 8.62 17.46 14.73
C GLY A 28 9.03 16.15 14.02
N VAL A 29 9.04 15.03 14.75
CA VAL A 29 9.32 13.72 14.18
C VAL A 29 8.11 13.28 13.36
N LYS A 30 8.36 12.78 12.16
CA LYS A 30 7.31 12.27 11.27
C LYS A 30 6.51 11.18 11.99
N LEU A 31 5.24 11.47 12.26
CA LEU A 31 4.32 10.59 12.99
C LEU A 31 3.69 9.51 12.13
N THR A 32 3.72 9.70 10.81
CA THR A 32 3.22 8.71 9.87
C THR A 32 4.23 7.58 9.80
N GLU A 33 3.94 6.49 10.50
CA GLU A 33 4.55 5.19 10.24
C GLU A 33 4.03 4.68 8.89
N GLY A 34 4.93 4.42 7.94
CA GLY A 34 4.57 3.90 6.62
C GLY A 34 5.51 4.35 5.51
N LYS A 35 5.27 3.84 4.31
CA LYS A 35 5.93 4.33 3.09
C LYS A 35 5.20 5.58 2.61
N GLU A 36 5.94 6.54 2.05
CA GLU A 36 5.32 7.68 1.37
C GLU A 36 4.40 7.20 0.24
N PRO A 37 3.29 7.91 -0.01
CA PRO A 37 2.54 7.72 -1.24
C PRO A 37 3.45 7.91 -2.45
N LEU A 38 3.42 6.96 -3.38
CA LEU A 38 4.14 7.09 -4.64
C LEU A 38 3.48 8.22 -5.45
N SER A 39 4.25 9.19 -5.92
CA SER A 39 3.67 10.22 -6.77
C SER A 39 3.40 9.68 -8.18
N VAL A 40 2.46 10.29 -8.89
CA VAL A 40 2.19 9.96 -10.31
C VAL A 40 3.46 10.15 -11.17
N SER A 41 4.30 11.15 -10.85
CA SER A 41 5.56 11.36 -11.56
C SER A 41 6.56 10.22 -11.36
N ILE A 42 6.67 9.68 -10.14
CA ILE A 42 7.57 8.55 -9.86
C ILE A 42 7.00 7.28 -10.48
N LEU A 43 5.68 7.04 -10.41
CA LEU A 43 5.03 5.91 -11.09
C LEU A 43 5.38 5.90 -12.59
N ARG A 44 5.18 7.03 -13.28
CA ARG A 44 5.51 7.15 -14.70
C ARG A 44 6.98 6.88 -15.00
N SER A 45 7.88 7.38 -14.15
CA SER A 45 9.33 7.15 -14.27
C SER A 45 9.70 5.67 -14.09
N LEU A 46 9.07 4.99 -13.13
CA LEU A 46 9.27 3.57 -12.88
C LEU A 46 8.78 2.74 -14.08
N CYS A 47 7.54 2.96 -14.53
CA CYS A 47 6.99 2.28 -15.70
C CYS A 47 7.86 2.47 -16.94
N ALA A 48 8.25 3.72 -17.23
CA ALA A 48 9.14 4.02 -18.35
C ALA A 48 10.54 3.39 -18.21
N THR A 49 10.99 3.10 -16.99
CA THR A 49 12.27 2.41 -16.75
C THR A 49 12.13 0.91 -16.93
N LEU A 50 11.04 0.30 -16.43
CA LEU A 50 10.75 -1.12 -16.60
C LEU A 50 10.63 -1.47 -18.09
N LEU A 51 9.91 -0.67 -18.86
CA LEU A 51 9.72 -0.88 -20.30
C LEU A 51 10.98 -0.68 -21.16
N LYS A 52 12.09 -0.16 -20.60
CA LYS A 52 13.39 -0.12 -21.32
C LYS A 52 14.07 -1.48 -21.36
N HIS A 53 13.71 -2.37 -20.44
CA HIS A 53 14.19 -3.74 -20.42
C HIS A 53 13.22 -4.60 -21.21
N ASN A 54 13.74 -5.42 -22.12
CA ASN A 54 12.91 -6.19 -23.05
C ASN A 54 12.62 -7.62 -22.54
N ASP A 55 12.93 -7.89 -21.26
CA ASP A 55 12.70 -9.19 -20.65
C ASP A 55 11.29 -9.28 -20.05
N GLU A 56 10.70 -10.47 -20.11
CA GLU A 56 9.31 -10.73 -19.70
C GLU A 56 9.04 -10.32 -18.23
N GLU A 57 10.03 -10.45 -17.35
CA GLU A 57 9.93 -10.08 -15.95
C GLU A 57 9.65 -8.58 -15.76
N PHE A 58 10.23 -7.73 -16.61
CA PHE A 58 10.03 -6.28 -16.53
C PHE A 58 8.67 -5.86 -17.10
N VAL A 59 8.20 -6.53 -18.16
CA VAL A 59 6.85 -6.34 -18.71
C VAL A 59 5.79 -6.72 -17.67
N PHE A 60 6.00 -7.85 -16.98
CA PHE A 60 5.13 -8.27 -15.89
C PHE A 60 5.16 -7.27 -14.72
N ALA A 61 6.35 -6.83 -14.31
CA ALA A 61 6.49 -5.85 -13.23
C ALA A 61 5.80 -4.51 -13.55
N ASP A 62 5.92 -4.02 -14.79
CA ASP A 62 5.25 -2.81 -15.26
C ASP A 62 3.73 -2.97 -15.19
N THR A 63 3.20 -4.05 -15.76
CA THR A 63 1.77 -4.34 -15.77
C THR A 63 1.22 -4.47 -14.35
N SER A 64 1.91 -5.21 -13.48
CA SER A 64 1.50 -5.42 -12.09
C SER A 64 1.52 -4.12 -11.29
N LEU A 65 2.53 -3.26 -11.49
CA LEU A 65 2.62 -1.94 -10.86
C LEU A 65 1.47 -1.03 -11.33
N LEU A 66 1.22 -0.99 -12.64
CA LEU A 66 0.17 -0.15 -13.23
C LEU A 66 -1.22 -0.59 -12.77
N MET A 67 -1.49 -1.89 -12.72
CA MET A 67 -2.76 -2.45 -12.24
C MET A 67 -2.95 -2.17 -10.74
N SER A 68 -1.91 -2.39 -9.93
CA SER A 68 -1.94 -2.10 -8.49
C SER A 68 -2.25 -0.63 -8.23
N TRP A 69 -1.69 0.26 -9.05
CA TRP A 69 -1.89 1.70 -8.94
C TRP A 69 -3.30 2.13 -9.34
N ASN A 70 -3.77 1.75 -10.53
CA ASN A 70 -5.06 2.20 -11.05
C ASN A 70 -6.24 1.62 -10.27
N LEU A 71 -6.14 0.36 -9.84
CA LEU A 71 -7.19 -0.31 -9.08
C LEU A 71 -7.08 -0.10 -7.57
N MET A 72 -6.05 0.63 -7.11
CA MET A 72 -5.75 0.84 -5.69
C MET A 72 -5.72 -0.47 -4.88
N CYS A 73 -5.28 -1.56 -5.50
CA CYS A 73 -5.33 -2.89 -4.92
C CYS A 73 -3.98 -3.30 -4.32
N ARG A 74 -4.04 -4.20 -3.32
CA ARG A 74 -2.82 -4.76 -2.71
C ARG A 74 -2.19 -5.75 -3.67
N ALA A 75 -0.86 -5.88 -3.63
CA ALA A 75 -0.10 -6.77 -4.51
C ALA A 75 -0.70 -8.19 -4.61
N GLY A 76 -1.11 -8.80 -3.49
CA GLY A 76 -1.73 -10.14 -3.51
C GLY A 76 -3.06 -10.21 -4.28
N ASN A 77 -3.85 -9.13 -4.25
CA ASN A 77 -5.06 -9.04 -5.07
C ASN A 77 -4.68 -8.83 -6.53
N THR A 78 -3.74 -7.94 -6.83
CA THR A 78 -3.27 -7.68 -8.19
C THR A 78 -2.78 -8.95 -8.88
N THR A 79 -1.97 -9.75 -8.19
CA THR A 79 -1.42 -11.00 -8.73
C THR A 79 -2.46 -12.10 -8.91
N SER A 80 -3.64 -11.96 -8.28
CA SER A 80 -4.74 -12.93 -8.40
C SER A 80 -5.72 -12.56 -9.52
N ILE A 81 -5.53 -11.41 -10.20
CA ILE A 81 -6.37 -11.00 -11.32
C ILE A 81 -6.03 -11.87 -12.53
N HIS A 82 -7.03 -12.57 -13.06
CA HIS A 82 -6.94 -13.31 -14.30
C HIS A 82 -7.66 -12.55 -15.42
N SER A 83 -7.36 -12.87 -16.67
CA SER A 83 -8.01 -12.25 -17.83
C SER A 83 -9.54 -12.36 -17.80
N THR A 84 -10.07 -13.44 -17.22
CA THR A 84 -11.52 -13.66 -17.05
C THR A 84 -12.18 -12.76 -16.01
N HIS A 85 -11.41 -12.14 -15.12
CA HIS A 85 -11.92 -11.18 -14.13
C HIS A 85 -11.97 -9.76 -14.69
N ILE A 86 -11.37 -9.50 -15.86
CA ILE A 86 -11.27 -8.16 -16.43
C ILE A 86 -12.39 -7.97 -17.45
N SER A 87 -13.10 -6.84 -17.34
CA SER A 87 -14.02 -6.38 -18.37
C SER A 87 -13.94 -4.87 -18.56
N TRP A 88 -14.64 -4.37 -19.58
CA TRP A 88 -14.75 -2.96 -19.88
C TRP A 88 -16.17 -2.50 -19.63
N ASP A 89 -16.33 -1.43 -18.86
CA ASP A 89 -17.59 -0.70 -18.69
C ASP A 89 -17.41 0.71 -19.25
N GLY A 90 -17.80 0.90 -20.53
CA GLY A 90 -17.48 2.12 -21.27
C GLY A 90 -15.97 2.27 -21.49
N ASP A 91 -15.39 3.35 -20.95
CA ASP A 91 -13.96 3.65 -20.97
C ASP A 91 -13.22 3.23 -19.68
N ALA A 92 -13.93 2.60 -18.73
CA ALA A 92 -13.37 2.11 -17.48
C ALA A 92 -12.99 0.63 -17.56
N LEU A 93 -11.77 0.32 -17.12
CA LEU A 93 -11.35 -1.06 -16.85
C LEU A 93 -11.92 -1.49 -15.49
N VAL A 94 -12.67 -2.58 -15.45
CA VAL A 94 -13.27 -3.10 -14.22
C VAL A 94 -12.80 -4.53 -13.94
N VAL A 95 -12.64 -4.84 -12.66
CA VAL A 95 -12.38 -6.20 -12.16
C VAL A 95 -13.64 -6.73 -11.50
N LEU A 96 -14.15 -7.85 -12.02
CA LEU A 96 -15.39 -8.53 -11.62
C LEU A 96 -15.19 -9.45 -10.41
#